data_AF-D0NZE0-F1
#
_entry.id   AF-D0NZE0-F1
#
_cell.length_a   1.000
_cell.length_b   1.000
_cell.length_c   1.000
_cell.angle_alpha   90.00
_cell.angle_beta   90.00
_cell.angle_gamma   90.00
#
_symmetry.space_group_name_H-M   'P 1'
#
loop_
_entity.id
_entity.type
_entity.pdbx_description
1 polymer ?
#
loop_
_entity_poly.entity_id
_entity_poly.type
_entity_poly.pdbx_seq_one_letter_code
_entity_poly.pdbx_strand_id
1 'polypeptide(L)'
;MAHVAMACSGLERRLWLYLLSAGISAMYTGFYFAVALAIGFPVPFSYLTLNIVWISLIVAGLWVYMGPACRSSALVRKRLKLHAIFIYAASSLAVVYPLFYYAFLHAREYASTQFLLTFALPVIKMMEKLLLYHTTGHAPDLQPVFIAFNIEVFNALFVSSCMRNATSVSVTMMLMVADFMGACAALYGLRNIMLRILPVLLQNTTTLIVS
;
A
#
# COMPACT_ATOMS: atom_id res chain seq x y z
N MET A 1 -28.30 -33.08 5.46
CA MET A 1 -28.46 -32.54 4.08
C MET A 1 -28.20 -31.03 3.99
N ALA A 2 -28.54 -30.21 4.99
CA ALA A 2 -28.23 -28.76 4.99
C ALA A 2 -26.72 -28.41 4.98
N HIS A 3 -25.88 -29.19 5.67
CA HIS A 3 -24.42 -28.99 5.66
C HIS A 3 -23.76 -29.29 4.30
N VAL A 4 -24.29 -30.26 3.54
CA VAL A 4 -23.78 -30.60 2.20
C VAL A 4 -24.25 -29.57 1.16
N ALA A 5 -25.47 -29.05 1.28
CA ALA A 5 -25.97 -27.98 0.43
C ALA A 5 -25.26 -26.63 0.68
N MET A 6 -24.90 -26.31 1.94
CA MET A 6 -24.05 -25.15 2.25
C MET A 6 -22.59 -25.33 1.81
N ALA A 7 -22.06 -26.55 1.85
CA ALA A 7 -20.72 -26.85 1.34
C ALA A 7 -20.67 -26.75 -0.20
N CYS A 8 -21.72 -27.22 -0.89
CA CYS A 8 -21.84 -27.15 -2.36
C CYS A 8 -21.96 -25.69 -2.83
N SER A 9 -22.77 -24.87 -2.16
CA SER A 9 -22.87 -23.42 -2.47
C SER A 9 -21.59 -22.65 -2.17
N GLY A 10 -20.80 -23.09 -1.18
CA GLY A 10 -19.49 -22.55 -0.87
C GLY A 10 -18.43 -22.89 -1.92
N LEU A 11 -18.41 -24.14 -2.42
CA LEU A 11 -17.47 -24.58 -3.45
C LEU A 11 -17.77 -23.92 -4.80
N GLU A 12 -19.03 -23.88 -5.23
CA GLU A 12 -19.44 -23.18 -6.45
C GLU A 12 -19.08 -21.69 -6.39
N ARG A 13 -19.33 -21.02 -5.25
CA ARG A 13 -18.91 -19.61 -5.06
C ARG A 13 -17.40 -19.40 -5.18
N ARG A 14 -16.60 -20.32 -4.63
CA ARG A 14 -15.13 -20.25 -4.76
C ARG A 14 -14.70 -20.44 -6.21
N LEU A 15 -15.33 -21.38 -6.92
CA LEU A 15 -15.09 -21.62 -8.34
C LEU A 15 -15.41 -20.38 -9.18
N TRP A 16 -16.54 -19.72 -8.91
CA TRP A 16 -16.89 -18.44 -9.52
C TRP A 16 -15.83 -17.35 -9.27
N LEU A 17 -15.30 -17.24 -8.05
CA LEU A 17 -14.24 -16.29 -7.72
C LEU A 17 -12.94 -16.58 -8.48
N TYR A 18 -12.56 -17.85 -8.63
CA TYR A 18 -11.39 -18.25 -9.40
C TYR A 18 -11.56 -17.94 -10.90
N LEU A 19 -12.74 -18.17 -11.46
CA LEU A 19 -13.04 -17.82 -12.85
C LEU A 19 -13.01 -16.30 -13.07
N LEU A 20 -13.57 -15.53 -12.13
CA LEU A 20 -13.54 -14.08 -12.17
C LEU A 20 -12.12 -13.53 -12.11
N SER A 21 -11.27 -14.04 -11.21
CA SER A 21 -9.88 -13.59 -11.09
C SER A 21 -9.04 -13.96 -12.31
N ALA A 22 -9.23 -15.18 -12.84
CA ALA A 22 -8.58 -15.61 -14.08
C ALA A 22 -9.01 -14.74 -15.27
N GLY A 23 -10.29 -14.41 -15.38
CA GLY A 23 -10.82 -13.51 -16.40
C GLY A 23 -10.24 -12.09 -16.29
N ILE A 24 -10.22 -11.52 -15.08
CA ILE A 24 -9.61 -10.20 -14.83
C ILE A 24 -8.13 -10.19 -15.20
N SER A 25 -7.38 -11.24 -14.83
CA SER A 25 -5.96 -11.38 -15.15
C SER A 25 -5.72 -11.49 -16.67
N ALA A 26 -6.52 -12.30 -17.38
CA ALA A 26 -6.43 -12.45 -18.83
C ALA A 26 -6.77 -11.13 -19.54
N MET A 27 -7.83 -10.44 -19.14
CA MET A 27 -8.21 -9.14 -19.69
C MET A 27 -7.14 -8.08 -19.45
N TYR A 28 -6.62 -7.99 -18.22
CA TYR A 28 -5.56 -7.05 -17.86
C TYR A 28 -4.28 -7.30 -18.67
N THR A 29 -3.87 -8.56 -18.79
CA THR A 29 -2.67 -8.95 -19.55
C THR A 29 -2.85 -8.72 -21.04
N GLY A 30 -4.02 -9.04 -21.61
CA GLY A 30 -4.33 -8.78 -23.01
C GLY A 30 -4.34 -7.29 -23.34
N PHE A 31 -4.88 -6.46 -22.44
CA PHE A 31 -4.83 -5.01 -22.59
C PHE A 31 -3.40 -4.48 -22.53
N TYR A 32 -2.59 -4.97 -21.58
CA TYR A 32 -1.17 -4.63 -21.49
C TYR A 32 -0.42 -4.98 -22.78
N PHE A 33 -0.67 -6.17 -23.33
CA PHE A 33 -0.07 -6.64 -24.58
C PHE A 33 -0.48 -5.78 -25.78
N ALA A 34 -1.76 -5.42 -25.89
CA ALA A 34 -2.25 -4.54 -26.95
C ALA A 34 -1.59 -3.14 -26.90
N VAL A 35 -1.46 -2.56 -25.70
CA VAL A 35 -0.76 -1.27 -25.51
C VAL A 35 0.72 -1.39 -25.86
N ALA A 36 1.37 -2.51 -25.50
CA ALA A 36 2.76 -2.78 -25.85
C ALA A 36 2.97 -2.92 -27.37
N LEU A 37 2.02 -3.50 -28.10
CA LEU A 37 2.06 -3.55 -29.57
C LEU A 37 1.86 -2.18 -30.20
N ALA A 38 1.03 -1.32 -29.62
CA ALA A 38 0.73 0.01 -30.16
C ALA A 38 1.86 1.02 -29.92
N ILE A 39 2.45 1.03 -28.73
CA ILE A 39 3.47 2.01 -28.30
C ILE A 39 4.90 1.50 -28.51
N GLY A 40 5.09 0.18 -28.59
CA GLY A 40 6.39 -0.46 -28.56
C GLY A 40 6.87 -0.75 -27.14
N PHE A 41 7.76 -1.73 -27.00
CA PHE A 41 8.29 -2.14 -25.70
C PHE A 41 9.62 -1.42 -25.40
N PRO A 42 9.84 -0.93 -24.16
CA PRO A 42 8.95 -0.97 -22.99
C PRO A 42 7.91 0.17 -22.97
N VAL A 43 6.69 -0.13 -22.50
CA VAL A 43 5.62 0.87 -22.35
C VAL A 43 6.05 1.92 -21.30
N PRO A 44 6.10 3.22 -21.63
CA PRO A 44 6.46 4.25 -20.66
C PRO A 44 5.36 4.36 -19.61
N PHE A 45 5.76 4.31 -18.33
CA PHE A 45 4.85 4.43 -17.19
C PHE A 45 3.71 3.39 -17.18
N SER A 46 3.94 2.16 -17.64
CA SER A 46 2.90 1.12 -17.69
C SER A 46 2.18 0.93 -16.36
N TYR A 47 2.91 1.01 -15.26
CA TYR A 47 2.31 0.91 -13.93
C TYR A 47 1.34 2.08 -13.66
N LEU A 48 1.65 3.31 -14.10
CA LEU A 48 0.82 4.50 -13.85
C LEU A 48 -0.54 4.42 -14.56
N THR A 49 -0.50 4.08 -15.85
CA THR A 49 -1.69 4.05 -16.72
C THR A 49 -2.52 2.79 -16.54
N LEU A 50 -1.87 1.64 -16.31
CA LEU A 50 -2.54 0.35 -16.32
C LEU A 50 -3.00 -0.08 -14.92
N ASN A 51 -2.40 0.43 -13.84
CA ASN A 51 -2.84 0.13 -12.49
C ASN A 51 -4.28 0.64 -12.23
N ILE A 52 -4.66 1.80 -12.78
CA ILE A 52 -6.04 2.30 -12.68
C ILE A 52 -7.02 1.33 -13.34
N VAL A 53 -6.64 0.79 -14.51
CA VAL A 53 -7.44 -0.22 -15.23
C VAL A 53 -7.58 -1.48 -14.39
N TRP A 54 -6.49 -1.97 -13.80
CA TRP A 54 -6.50 -3.17 -12.94
C TRP A 54 -7.42 -3.00 -11.72
N ILE A 55 -7.32 -1.88 -11.01
CA ILE A 55 -8.18 -1.59 -9.84
C ILE A 55 -9.66 -1.54 -10.27
N SER A 56 -9.96 -0.89 -11.41
CA SER A 56 -11.33 -0.79 -11.92
C SER A 56 -11.92 -2.16 -12.24
N LEU A 57 -11.14 -3.07 -12.82
CA LEU A 57 -11.56 -4.44 -13.14
C LEU A 57 -11.84 -5.25 -11.87
N ILE A 58 -11.02 -5.11 -10.83
CA ILE A 58 -11.24 -5.79 -9.54
C ILE A 58 -12.51 -5.29 -8.86
N VAL A 59 -12.70 -3.97 -8.79
CA VAL A 59 -13.89 -3.38 -8.16
C VAL A 59 -15.15 -3.76 -8.94
N ALA A 60 -15.12 -3.69 -10.27
CA ALA A 60 -16.24 -4.11 -11.12
C ALA A 60 -16.53 -5.61 -10.99
N GLY A 61 -15.51 -6.47 -10.98
CA GLY A 61 -15.67 -7.91 -10.82
C GLY A 61 -16.27 -8.29 -9.45
N LEU A 62 -15.79 -7.67 -8.37
CA LEU A 62 -16.37 -7.82 -7.03
C LEU A 62 -17.80 -7.30 -6.97
N TRP A 63 -18.10 -6.20 -7.66
CA TRP A 63 -19.44 -5.63 -7.74
C TRP A 63 -20.43 -6.56 -8.45
N VAL A 64 -20.00 -7.18 -9.55
CA VAL A 64 -20.79 -8.19 -10.28
C VAL A 64 -21.02 -9.42 -9.40
N TYR A 65 -19.96 -9.93 -8.76
CA TYR A 65 -20.02 -11.10 -7.88
C TYR A 65 -20.99 -10.95 -6.69
N MET A 66 -21.07 -9.74 -6.10
CA MET A 66 -21.95 -9.47 -4.96
C MET A 66 -23.44 -9.64 -5.28
N GLY A 67 -23.86 -9.52 -6.55
CA GLY A 67 -25.27 -9.65 -6.95
C GLY A 67 -26.18 -8.54 -6.40
N PRO A 68 -27.44 -8.42 -6.86
CA PRO A 68 -28.33 -7.31 -6.50
C PRO A 68 -28.75 -7.31 -5.02
N ALA A 69 -28.93 -8.49 -4.43
CA ALA A 69 -29.39 -8.65 -3.05
C ALA A 69 -28.35 -8.16 -2.02
N CYS A 70 -27.07 -8.54 -2.17
CA CYS A 70 -26.02 -8.03 -1.27
C CYS A 70 -25.70 -6.55 -1.53
N ARG A 71 -25.96 -6.03 -2.75
CA ARG A 71 -25.78 -4.60 -3.08
C ARG A 71 -26.71 -3.67 -2.31
N SER A 72 -27.87 -4.15 -1.86
CA SER A 72 -28.81 -3.37 -1.05
C SER A 72 -28.28 -3.08 0.37
N SER A 73 -27.31 -3.87 0.87
CA SER A 73 -26.76 -3.68 2.21
C SER A 73 -25.76 -2.53 2.27
N ALA A 74 -26.00 -1.56 3.16
CA ALA A 74 -25.08 -0.47 3.41
C ALA A 74 -23.71 -0.94 3.93
N LEU A 75 -23.69 -2.04 4.70
CA LEU A 75 -22.47 -2.60 5.28
C LEU A 75 -21.55 -3.21 4.21
N VAL A 76 -22.14 -3.93 3.25
CA VAL A 76 -21.40 -4.53 2.12
C VAL A 76 -20.77 -3.45 1.24
N ARG A 77 -21.53 -2.40 0.91
CA ARG A 77 -21.00 -1.25 0.16
C ARG A 77 -19.86 -0.56 0.88
N LYS A 78 -19.94 -0.40 2.21
CA LYS A 78 -18.86 0.17 3.02
C LYS A 78 -17.60 -0.69 2.98
N ARG A 79 -17.73 -2.01 3.11
CA ARG A 79 -16.58 -2.95 3.02
C ARG A 79 -15.94 -2.92 1.64
N LEU A 80 -16.73 -2.90 0.56
CA LEU A 80 -16.19 -2.80 -0.80
C LEU A 80 -15.45 -1.48 -1.03
N LYS A 81 -15.99 -0.36 -0.54
CA LYS A 81 -15.30 0.94 -0.59
C LYS A 81 -13.98 0.90 0.17
N LEU A 82 -13.96 0.38 1.39
CA LEU A 82 -12.73 0.26 2.19
C LEU A 82 -11.69 -0.64 1.48
N HIS A 83 -12.13 -1.72 0.84
CA HIS A 83 -11.26 -2.59 0.07
C HIS A 83 -10.69 -1.89 -1.19
N ALA A 84 -11.52 -1.12 -1.91
CA ALA A 84 -11.05 -0.32 -3.04
C ALA A 84 -10.03 0.74 -2.60
N ILE A 85 -10.28 1.44 -1.48
CA ILE A 85 -9.35 2.42 -0.91
C ILE A 85 -8.05 1.75 -0.48
N PHE A 86 -8.11 0.54 0.11
CA PHE A 86 -6.93 -0.24 0.48
C PHE A 86 -6.06 -0.58 -0.74
N ILE A 87 -6.67 -1.11 -1.82
CA ILE A 87 -5.93 -1.45 -3.05
C ILE A 87 -5.30 -0.19 -3.66
N TYR A 88 -6.04 0.91 -3.66
CA TYR A 88 -5.53 2.20 -4.14
C TYR A 88 -4.34 2.68 -3.31
N ALA A 89 -4.47 2.67 -1.98
CA ALA A 89 -3.40 3.06 -1.06
C ALA A 89 -2.13 2.21 -1.32
N ALA A 90 -2.27 0.88 -1.25
CA ALA A 90 -1.16 -0.05 -1.44
C ALA A 90 -0.42 0.11 -2.79
N SER A 91 -1.06 0.66 -3.82
CA SER A 91 -0.46 0.89 -5.13
C SER A 91 -0.13 2.35 -5.43
N SER A 92 -0.46 3.28 -4.51
CA SER A 92 -0.31 4.73 -4.71
C SER A 92 1.17 5.13 -4.83
N LEU A 93 2.04 4.55 -4.00
CA LEU A 93 3.47 4.90 -3.96
C LEU A 93 4.20 4.55 -5.25
N ALA A 94 3.78 3.47 -5.91
CA ALA A 94 4.31 3.08 -7.22
C ALA A 94 3.99 4.11 -8.33
N VAL A 95 3.00 4.97 -8.11
CA VAL A 95 2.63 6.09 -8.99
C VAL A 95 3.28 7.39 -8.53
N VAL A 96 3.21 7.68 -7.23
CA VAL A 96 3.72 8.92 -6.63
C VAL A 96 5.23 9.02 -6.78
N TYR A 97 6.00 7.96 -6.51
CA TYR A 97 7.45 8.03 -6.52
C TYR A 97 8.08 8.29 -7.89
N PRO A 98 7.63 7.67 -9.01
CA PRO A 98 8.10 8.05 -10.34
C PRO A 98 7.77 9.50 -10.72
N LEU A 99 6.59 10.00 -10.33
CA LEU A 99 6.22 11.40 -10.54
C LEU A 99 7.13 12.35 -9.74
N PHE A 100 7.41 11.97 -8.49
CA PHE A 100 8.31 12.69 -7.60
C PHE A 100 9.75 12.70 -8.13
N TYR A 101 10.19 11.58 -8.68
CA TYR A 101 11.47 11.44 -9.34
C TYR A 101 11.58 12.35 -10.57
N TYR A 102 10.54 12.39 -11.41
CA TYR A 102 10.48 13.30 -12.55
C TYR A 102 10.56 14.77 -12.13
N ALA A 103 9.86 15.14 -11.06
CA ALA A 103 9.94 16.48 -10.47
C ALA A 103 11.34 16.80 -9.93
N PHE A 104 12.03 15.83 -9.32
CA PHE A 104 13.43 15.99 -8.89
C PHE A 104 14.40 16.23 -10.04
N LEU A 105 14.20 15.56 -11.19
CA LEU A 105 15.02 15.78 -12.37
C LEU A 105 14.88 17.21 -12.90
N HIS A 106 13.65 17.74 -12.94
CA HIS A 106 13.39 19.11 -13.39
C HIS A 106 13.85 20.16 -12.37
N ALA A 107 13.75 19.85 -11.08
CA ALA A 107 14.16 20.74 -10.00
C ALA A 107 15.68 20.83 -9.83
N ARG A 108 16.50 20.07 -10.59
CA ARG A 108 17.97 20.08 -10.48
C ARG A 108 18.60 21.47 -10.66
N GLU A 109 17.94 22.34 -11.43
CA GLU A 109 18.40 23.70 -11.69
C GLU A 109 18.06 24.69 -10.55
N TYR A 110 17.18 24.31 -9.61
CA TYR A 110 16.67 25.18 -8.55
C TYR A 110 16.86 24.57 -7.16
N ALA A 111 17.86 25.04 -6.41
CA ALA A 111 18.20 24.52 -5.08
C ALA A 111 17.02 24.57 -4.09
N SER A 112 16.23 25.65 -4.08
CA SER A 112 15.06 25.80 -3.20
C SER A 112 13.99 24.73 -3.43
N THR A 113 13.81 24.32 -4.69
CA THR A 113 12.81 23.33 -5.09
C THR A 113 13.25 21.91 -4.70
N GLN A 114 14.56 21.62 -4.75
CA GLN A 114 15.11 20.35 -4.26
C GLN A 114 14.97 20.19 -2.73
N PHE A 115 15.14 21.28 -1.97
CA PHE A 115 14.89 21.28 -0.53
C PHE A 115 13.43 20.95 -0.21
N LEU A 116 12.50 21.58 -0.94
CA LEU A 116 11.06 21.38 -0.73
C LEU A 116 10.62 19.95 -1.08
N LEU A 117 11.15 19.38 -2.17
CA LEU A 117 10.92 17.96 -2.50
C LEU A 117 11.53 17.02 -1.46
N THR A 118 12.73 17.31 -0.95
CA THR A 118 13.34 16.45 0.09
C THR A 118 12.50 16.42 1.37
N PHE A 119 11.85 17.53 1.74
CA PHE A 119 10.94 17.55 2.88
C PHE A 119 9.59 16.87 2.59
N ALA A 120 9.13 16.86 1.34
CA ALA A 120 7.88 16.18 0.98
C ALA A 120 7.99 14.64 1.02
N LEU A 121 9.18 14.05 0.87
CA LEU A 121 9.42 12.61 1.01
C LEU A 121 8.93 12.01 2.36
N PRO A 122 9.35 12.52 3.53
CA PRO A 122 8.84 12.04 4.81
C PRO A 122 7.34 12.33 5.00
N VAL A 123 6.80 13.41 4.44
CA VAL A 123 5.35 13.68 4.48
C VAL A 123 4.56 12.62 3.70
N ILE A 124 5.00 12.28 2.49
CA ILE A 124 4.39 11.21 1.68
C ILE A 124 4.44 9.88 2.42
N LYS A 125 5.59 9.52 3.00
CA LYS A 125 5.73 8.32 3.84
C LYS A 125 4.71 8.31 4.99
N MET A 126 4.52 9.44 5.68
CA MET A 126 3.57 9.52 6.80
C MET A 126 2.11 9.43 6.36
N MET A 127 1.75 10.11 5.27
CA MET A 127 0.38 10.05 4.73
C MET A 127 0.02 8.63 4.29
N GLU A 128 0.95 7.92 3.68
CA GLU A 128 0.73 6.53 3.28
C GLU A 128 0.57 5.60 4.49
N LYS A 129 1.40 5.77 5.55
CA LYS A 129 1.23 5.03 6.81
C LYS A 129 -0.18 5.22 7.37
N LEU A 130 -0.66 6.46 7.39
CA LEU A 130 -1.97 6.79 7.93
C LEU A 130 -3.09 6.18 7.10
N LEU A 131 -3.00 6.28 5.77
CA LEU A 131 -4.01 5.74 4.87
C LEU A 131 -4.11 4.22 5.00
N LEU A 132 -2.98 3.51 4.95
CA LEU A 132 -2.91 2.06 5.12
C LEU A 132 -3.32 1.61 6.52
N TYR A 133 -3.01 2.39 7.55
CA TYR A 133 -3.48 2.14 8.91
C TYR A 133 -5.01 2.18 8.98
N HIS A 134 -5.66 3.21 8.44
CA HIS A 134 -7.12 3.28 8.48
C HIS A 134 -7.81 2.17 7.68
N THR A 135 -7.24 1.73 6.57
CA THR A 135 -7.87 0.69 5.73
C THR A 135 -7.68 -0.74 6.27
N THR A 136 -6.57 -0.98 6.98
CA THR A 136 -6.17 -2.34 7.43
C THR A 136 -6.66 -2.68 8.84
N GLY A 137 -7.52 -1.85 9.46
CA GLY A 137 -8.06 -2.11 10.80
C GLY A 137 -8.86 -3.43 10.96
N HIS A 138 -9.11 -4.15 9.87
CA HIS A 138 -9.76 -5.47 9.88
C HIS A 138 -8.80 -6.62 10.22
N ALA A 139 -7.48 -6.41 10.11
CA ALA A 139 -6.44 -7.41 10.35
C ALA A 139 -5.31 -6.80 11.18
N PRO A 140 -5.54 -6.56 12.49
CA PRO A 140 -4.61 -5.81 13.34
C PRO A 140 -3.22 -6.48 13.44
N ASP A 141 -3.16 -7.81 13.36
CA ASP A 141 -1.90 -8.56 13.50
C ASP A 141 -0.98 -8.42 12.28
N LEU A 142 -1.56 -8.32 11.07
CA LEU A 142 -0.81 -8.16 9.81
C LEU A 142 -0.64 -6.70 9.39
N GLN A 143 -1.42 -5.79 9.97
CA GLN A 143 -1.38 -4.36 9.69
C GLN A 143 0.03 -3.76 9.73
N PRO A 144 0.83 -3.92 10.79
CA PRO A 144 2.17 -3.31 10.84
C PRO A 144 3.10 -3.88 9.77
N VAL A 145 3.02 -5.20 9.51
CA VAL A 145 3.84 -5.88 8.50
C VAL A 145 3.52 -5.35 7.10
N PHE A 146 2.24 -5.24 6.76
CA PHE A 146 1.81 -4.76 5.45
C PHE A 146 2.19 -3.30 5.19
N ILE A 147 2.02 -2.45 6.22
CA ILE A 147 2.37 -1.02 6.15
C ILE A 147 3.88 -0.85 5.95
N ALA A 148 4.69 -1.54 6.78
CA ALA A 148 6.14 -1.45 6.70
C ALA A 148 6.63 -1.94 5.32
N PHE A 149 6.15 -3.09 4.86
CA PHE A 149 6.55 -3.66 3.57
C PHE A 149 6.27 -2.72 2.40
N ASN A 150 5.05 -2.19 2.27
CA ASN A 150 4.71 -1.29 1.16
C ASN A 150 5.61 -0.05 1.16
N ILE A 151 5.77 0.59 2.32
CA ILE A 151 6.44 1.88 2.40
C ILE A 151 7.95 1.73 2.24
N GLU A 152 8.55 0.69 2.86
CA GLU A 152 9.99 0.46 2.80
C GLU A 152 10.42 -0.02 1.42
N VAL A 153 9.69 -0.94 0.78
CA VAL A 153 10.00 -1.42 -0.57
C VAL A 153 9.93 -0.27 -1.57
N PHE A 154 8.83 0.47 -1.60
CA PHE A 154 8.69 1.57 -2.56
C PHE A 154 9.66 2.71 -2.27
N ASN A 155 9.94 3.02 -1.00
CA ASN A 155 10.98 3.99 -0.67
C ASN A 155 12.37 3.52 -1.09
N ALA A 156 12.73 2.27 -0.85
CA ALA A 156 14.03 1.73 -1.25
C ALA A 156 14.19 1.75 -2.79
N LEU A 157 13.13 1.41 -3.52
CA LEU A 157 13.09 1.53 -4.97
C LEU A 157 13.27 2.99 -5.43
N PHE A 158 12.58 3.92 -4.78
CA PHE A 158 12.74 5.35 -5.06
C PHE A 158 14.17 5.82 -4.79
N VAL A 159 14.71 5.58 -3.59
CA VAL A 159 16.07 5.98 -3.22
C VAL A 159 17.07 5.37 -4.21
N SER A 160 16.99 4.08 -4.50
CA SER A 160 17.86 3.42 -5.48
C SER A 160 17.79 4.06 -6.87
N SER A 161 16.59 4.36 -7.36
CA SER A 161 16.39 4.93 -8.70
C SER A 161 16.81 6.41 -8.78
N CYS A 162 16.45 7.19 -7.77
CA CYS A 162 16.70 8.62 -7.69
C CYS A 162 18.19 8.91 -7.47
N MET A 163 18.83 8.14 -6.59
CA MET A 163 20.26 8.28 -6.24
C MET A 163 21.18 7.82 -7.35
N ARG A 164 20.73 6.89 -8.20
CA ARG A 164 21.49 6.43 -9.37
C ARG A 164 21.57 7.48 -10.48
N ASN A 165 20.56 8.36 -10.62
CA ASN A 165 20.48 9.32 -11.72
C ASN A 165 20.70 10.80 -11.34
N ALA A 166 20.56 11.18 -10.07
CA ALA A 166 20.57 12.58 -9.63
C ALA A 166 21.85 13.01 -8.88
N THR A 167 22.99 12.33 -9.06
CA THR A 167 24.18 12.43 -8.19
C THR A 167 24.65 13.88 -7.92
N SER A 168 24.20 14.39 -6.78
CA SER A 168 24.80 15.45 -5.96
C SER A 168 24.95 14.84 -4.56
N VAL A 169 26.17 14.89 -4.00
CA VAL A 169 26.50 14.36 -2.65
C VAL A 169 25.54 14.91 -1.57
N SER A 170 24.99 16.10 -1.80
CA SER A 170 24.03 16.77 -0.91
C SER A 170 22.72 15.97 -0.74
N VAL A 171 22.14 15.44 -1.83
CA VAL A 171 20.87 14.69 -1.76
C VAL A 171 21.06 13.37 -1.01
N THR A 172 22.20 12.70 -1.25
CA THR A 172 22.58 11.47 -0.55
C THR A 172 22.72 11.67 0.95
N MET A 173 23.47 12.70 1.35
CA MET A 173 23.65 13.05 2.76
C MET A 173 22.31 13.38 3.43
N MET A 174 21.43 14.10 2.73
CA MET A 174 20.14 14.51 3.29
C MET A 174 19.19 13.33 3.51
N LEU A 175 19.17 12.35 2.59
CA LEU A 175 18.41 11.11 2.76
C LEU A 175 18.94 10.28 3.94
N MET A 176 20.26 10.15 4.08
CA MET A 176 20.86 9.46 5.23
C MET A 176 20.48 10.11 6.56
N VAL A 177 20.52 11.44 6.64
CA VAL A 177 20.12 12.17 7.85
C VAL A 177 18.63 11.97 8.14
N ALA A 178 17.76 12.04 7.13
CA ALA A 178 16.33 11.83 7.31
C ALA A 178 16.00 10.41 7.79
N ASP A 179 16.65 9.39 7.23
CA ASP A 179 16.47 8.00 7.66
C ASP A 179 17.03 7.77 9.08
N PHE A 180 18.17 8.37 9.44
CA PHE A 180 18.72 8.32 10.80
C PHE A 180 17.80 8.98 11.83
N MET A 181 17.28 10.16 11.53
CA MET A 181 16.33 10.86 12.40
C MET A 181 15.03 10.07 12.55
N GLY A 182 14.54 9.45 11.47
CA GLY A 182 13.39 8.55 11.51
C GLY A 182 13.63 7.33 12.40
N ALA A 183 14.82 6.72 12.31
CA ALA A 183 15.22 5.60 13.16
C ALA A 183 15.31 6.00 14.64
N CYS A 184 15.93 7.16 14.94
CA CYS A 184 15.96 7.70 16.29
C CYS A 184 14.54 7.92 16.83
N ALA A 185 13.68 8.61 16.08
CA ALA A 185 12.30 8.86 16.49
C ALA A 185 11.52 7.55 16.76
N ALA A 186 11.70 6.52 15.92
CA ALA A 186 11.13 5.21 16.14
C ALA A 186 11.63 4.56 17.45
N LEU A 187 12.93 4.63 17.72
CA LEU A 187 13.55 4.12 18.96
C LEU A 187 13.06 4.88 20.20
N TYR A 188 12.95 6.20 20.13
CA TYR A 188 12.40 7.02 21.20
C TYR A 188 10.93 6.67 21.47
N GLY A 189 10.13 6.49 20.41
CA GLY A 189 8.75 6.04 20.52
C GLY A 189 8.64 4.66 21.17
N LEU A 190 9.47 3.71 20.75
CA LEU A 190 9.53 2.35 21.32
C LEU A 190 9.92 2.37 22.80
N ARG A 191 10.93 3.17 23.17
CA ARG A 191 11.35 3.34 24.56
C ARG A 191 10.23 3.90 25.42
N ASN A 192 9.50 4.89 24.91
CA ASN A 192 8.38 5.50 25.63
C ASN A 192 7.21 4.52 25.83
N ILE A 193 6.92 3.69 24.82
CA ILE A 193 5.91 2.63 24.90
C ILE A 193 6.33 1.56 25.91
N MET A 194 7.60 1.11 25.85
CA MET A 194 8.14 0.11 26.77
C MET A 194 8.07 0.58 28.22
N LEU A 195 8.47 1.82 28.50
CA LEU A 195 8.41 2.42 29.84
C LEU A 195 6.96 2.58 30.35
N ARG A 196 5.98 2.76 29.45
CA ARG A 196 4.56 2.84 29.81
C ARG A 196 3.95 1.46 30.13
N ILE A 197 4.41 0.39 29.48
CA ILE A 197 3.86 -0.97 29.65
C ILE A 197 4.53 -1.71 30.80
N LEU A 198 5.81 -1.43 31.10
CA LEU A 198 6.57 -2.05 32.19
C LEU A 198 5.87 -2.01 33.56
N PRO A 199 5.32 -0.88 34.05
CA PRO A 199 4.62 -0.85 35.33
C PRO A 199 3.28 -1.61 35.30
N VAL A 200 2.60 -1.65 34.16
CA VAL A 200 1.33 -2.41 33.99
C VAL A 200 1.58 -3.91 34.05
N LEU A 201 2.67 -4.38 33.44
CA LEU A 201 3.07 -5.79 33.52
C LEU A 201 3.48 -6.16 34.94
N LEU A 202 4.31 -5.35 35.61
CA LEU A 202 4.75 -5.61 36.99
C LEU A 202 3.59 -5.66 37.99
N GLN A 203 2.55 -4.85 37.80
CA GLN A 203 1.35 -4.87 38.65
C GLN A 203 0.46 -6.11 38.42
N ASN A 204 0.44 -6.64 37.20
CA ASN A 204 -0.34 -7.85 36.87
C ASN A 204 0.37 -9.14 37.33
N THR A 205 1.71 -9.14 37.41
CA THR A 205 2.48 -10.26 37.98
C THR A 205 2.39 -10.32 39.50
N THR A 206 2.34 -9.19 40.21
CA THR A 206 2.20 -9.19 41.68
C THR A 206 0.82 -9.67 42.14
N THR A 207 -0.24 -9.40 41.38
CA THR A 207 -1.59 -9.93 41.68
C THR A 207 -1.71 -11.44 41.46
N LEU A 208 -0.94 -12.02 40.52
CA LEU A 208 -0.91 -13.47 40.28
C LEU A 208 -0.06 -14.26 41.28
N ILE A 209 0.83 -13.59 42.02
CA ILE A 209 1.69 -14.22 43.04
C ILE A 209 1.04 -14.18 44.44
N VAL A 210 0.03 -13.34 44.65
CA VAL A 210 -0.65 -13.14 45.94
C VAL A 210 -2.04 -13.83 46.01
N SER A 211 -2.46 -14.50 44.93
CA SER A 211 -3.64 -15.41 44.91
C SER A 211 -3.18 -16.86 44.89
#